data_AF-K9KEI2-F1
#
_entry.id   AF-K9KEI2-F1
#
_cell.length_a   1.000
_cell.length_b   1.000
_cell.length_c   1.000
_cell.angle_alpha   90.00
_cell.angle_beta   90.00
_cell.angle_gamma   90.00
#
_symmetry.space_group_name_H-M   'P 1'
#
loop_
_entity.id
_entity.type
_entity.pdbx_description
1 polymer ?
#
loop_
_entity_poly.entity_id
_entity_poly.type
_entity_poly.pdbx_seq_one_letter_code
_entity_poly.pdbx_strand_id
1 'polypeptide(L)'
;RVKSSVIGASSRFTRNALPALLIYKGGELIGNFVRVTDQLGEDFFAVDLEAFLQEFGLLPEKEILVLTSVRNSATCHSEDSDLEID
;
A
#
# COMPACT_ATOMS: atom_id res chain seq x y z
N ARG A 1 4.80 -14.98 -4.77
CA ARG A 1 6.12 -15.45 -4.28
C ARG A 1 6.66 -16.52 -5.22
N VAL A 2 7.90 -16.39 -5.69
CA VAL A 2 8.54 -17.39 -6.57
C VAL A 2 9.50 -18.26 -5.73
N LYS A 3 9.56 -19.57 -6.01
CA LYS A 3 10.49 -20.49 -5.32
C LYS A 3 11.88 -20.38 -5.93
N SER A 4 12.91 -20.42 -5.09
CA SER A 4 14.31 -20.31 -5.53
C SER A 4 14.73 -21.45 -6.48
N SER A 5 14.16 -22.65 -6.30
CA SER A 5 14.37 -23.81 -7.16
C SER A 5 13.90 -23.60 -8.60
N VAL A 6 12.95 -22.68 -8.83
CA VAL A 6 12.37 -22.41 -10.15
C VAL A 6 13.17 -21.35 -10.92
N ILE A 7 13.88 -20.47 -10.21
CA ILE A 7 14.62 -19.35 -10.81
C ILE A 7 16.12 -19.63 -11.00
N GLY A 8 16.54 -20.89 -10.85
CA GLY A 8 17.96 -21.27 -10.98
C GLY A 8 18.85 -20.63 -9.91
N ALA A 9 18.30 -20.24 -8.75
CA ALA A 9 19.09 -19.63 -7.70
C ALA A 9 20.08 -20.64 -7.11
N SER A 10 21.30 -20.18 -6.82
CA SER A 10 22.32 -21.04 -6.23
C SER A 10 21.88 -21.58 -4.86
N SER A 11 22.44 -22.72 -4.45
CA SER A 11 22.23 -23.27 -3.10
C SER A 11 22.65 -22.28 -2.00
N ARG A 12 23.74 -21.53 -2.24
CA ARG A 12 24.22 -20.49 -1.32
C ARG A 12 23.20 -19.35 -1.17
N PHE A 13 22.63 -18.87 -2.27
CA PHE A 13 21.58 -17.84 -2.22
C PHE A 13 20.33 -18.37 -1.53
N THR A 14 19.88 -19.57 -1.89
CA THR A 14 18.70 -20.20 -1.28
C THR A 14 18.83 -20.32 0.25
N ARG A 15 20.01 -20.68 0.76
CA ARG A 15 20.23 -20.88 2.20
C ARG A 15 20.43 -19.58 2.98
N ASN A 16 21.10 -18.59 2.38
CA ASN A 16 21.64 -17.45 3.13
C ASN A 16 21.02 -16.10 2.76
N ALA A 17 20.20 -16.02 1.71
CA ALA A 17 19.70 -14.76 1.16
C ALA A 17 18.17 -14.67 1.11
N LEU A 18 17.46 -15.75 1.44
CA LEU A 18 16.00 -15.79 1.44
C LEU A 18 15.43 -15.51 2.84
N PRO A 19 14.18 -14.99 2.93
CA PRO A 19 13.37 -14.52 1.82
C PRO A 19 13.91 -13.19 1.25
N ALA A 20 13.89 -13.05 -0.09
CA ALA A 20 14.30 -11.83 -0.77
C ALA A 20 13.10 -11.16 -1.43
N LEU A 21 13.08 -9.82 -1.42
CA LEU A 21 12.08 -8.97 -2.07
C LEU A 21 12.74 -8.13 -3.15
N LEU A 22 12.35 -8.34 -4.41
CA LEU A 22 12.86 -7.61 -5.56
C LEU A 22 11.74 -6.72 -6.12
N ILE A 23 12.07 -5.49 -6.48
CA ILE A 23 11.12 -4.48 -6.97
C ILE A 23 11.65 -3.91 -8.27
N TYR A 24 10.79 -3.90 -9.29
CA TYR A 24 11.12 -3.44 -10.64
C TYR A 24 10.19 -2.31 -11.08
N LYS A 25 10.74 -1.36 -11.85
CA LYS A 25 9.98 -0.29 -12.51
C LYS A 25 10.59 -0.01 -13.87
N GLY A 26 9.78 0.01 -14.93
CA GLY A 26 10.26 0.25 -16.29
C GLY A 26 11.27 -0.79 -16.81
N GLY A 27 11.25 -2.01 -16.27
CA GLY A 27 12.24 -3.06 -16.58
C GLY A 27 13.52 -2.97 -15.76
N GLU A 28 13.72 -1.91 -14.97
CA GLU A 28 14.88 -1.73 -14.12
C GLU A 28 14.63 -2.28 -12.71
N LEU A 29 15.66 -2.88 -12.10
CA LEU A 29 15.65 -3.32 -10.71
C LEU A 29 15.90 -2.11 -9.80
N ILE A 30 14.87 -1.66 -9.09
CA ILE A 30 14.93 -0.47 -8.24
C ILE A 30 15.01 -0.80 -6.74
N GLY A 31 14.79 -2.06 -6.36
CA GLY A 31 14.97 -2.53 -4.98
C GLY A 31 15.30 -4.01 -4.93
N ASN A 32 16.28 -4.39 -4.10
CA ASN A 32 16.67 -5.78 -3.87
C ASN A 32 16.99 -5.99 -2.38
N PHE A 33 16.00 -6.43 -1.63
CA PHE A 33 16.09 -6.67 -0.20
C PHE A 33 16.35 -8.14 0.06
N VAL A 34 17.57 -8.45 0.46
CA VAL A 34 18.01 -9.80 0.81
C VAL A 34 17.75 -10.05 2.29
N ARG A 35 17.22 -11.23 2.63
CA ARG A 35 16.73 -11.56 3.99
C ARG A 35 15.87 -10.44 4.59
N VAL A 36 14.79 -10.09 3.88
CA VAL A 36 13.94 -8.96 4.28
C VAL A 36 13.35 -9.11 5.70
N THR A 37 13.22 -10.35 6.20
CA THR A 37 12.76 -10.63 7.56
C THR A 37 13.75 -10.26 8.66
N ASP A 38 15.04 -10.02 8.35
CA ASP A 38 15.98 -9.49 9.35
C ASP A 38 15.59 -8.08 9.82
N GLN A 39 14.89 -7.32 8.97
CA GLN A 39 14.42 -5.97 9.27
C GLN A 39 12.96 -5.96 9.72
N LEU A 40 12.10 -6.75 9.05
CA LEU A 40 10.67 -6.80 9.35
C LEU A 40 10.31 -7.70 10.55
N GLY A 41 11.19 -8.65 10.91
CA GLY A 41 10.85 -9.76 11.79
C GLY A 41 10.20 -10.93 11.05
N GLU A 42 10.03 -12.06 11.76
CA GLU A 42 9.40 -13.26 11.20
C GLU A 42 7.87 -13.18 11.20
N ASP A 43 7.28 -12.44 12.15
CA ASP A 43 5.83 -12.24 12.32
C ASP A 43 5.42 -10.80 11.97
N PHE A 44 5.69 -10.38 10.73
CA PHE A 44 5.31 -9.05 10.22
C PHE A 44 3.98 -9.10 9.47
N PHE A 45 3.29 -7.94 9.43
CA PHE A 45 2.02 -7.76 8.73
C PHE A 45 2.16 -6.79 7.55
N ALA A 46 1.08 -6.64 6.78
CA ALA A 46 1.05 -5.75 5.63
C ALA A 46 1.43 -4.31 5.97
N VAL A 47 1.04 -3.82 7.15
CA VAL A 47 1.36 -2.47 7.62
C VAL A 47 2.87 -2.26 7.83
N ASP A 48 3.58 -3.27 8.34
CA ASP A 48 5.01 -3.19 8.58
C ASP A 48 5.78 -3.17 7.25
N LEU A 49 5.35 -4.00 6.29
CA LEU A 49 5.90 -4.01 4.94
C LEU A 49 5.59 -2.71 4.18
N GLU A 50 4.39 -2.16 4.36
CA GLU A 50 4.00 -0.88 3.75
C GLU A 50 4.90 0.25 4.26
N ALA A 51 5.04 0.37 5.59
CA ALA A 51 5.92 1.37 6.21
C ALA A 51 7.37 1.22 5.73
N PHE A 52 7.89 -0.02 5.73
CA PHE A 52 9.23 -0.33 5.23
C PHE A 52 9.43 0.15 3.80
N LEU A 53 8.52 -0.17 2.87
CA LEU A 53 8.64 0.24 1.47
C LEU A 53 8.45 1.75 1.28
N GLN A 54 7.65 2.39 2.12
CA GLN A 54 7.45 3.83 2.11
C GLN A 54 8.72 4.60 2.50
N GLU A 55 9.50 4.10 3.46
CA GLU A 55 10.79 4.69 3.84
C GLU A 55 11.79 4.74 2.67
N PHE A 56 11.72 3.79 1.73
CA PHE A 56 12.54 3.79 0.52
C PHE A 56 11.90 4.52 -0.67
N GLY A 57 10.71 5.11 -0.51
CA GLY A 57 9.99 5.77 -1.60
C GLY A 57 9.56 4.80 -2.71
N LEU A 58 9.36 3.52 -2.38
CA LEU A 58 9.05 2.45 -3.33
C LEU A 58 7.55 2.21 -3.50
N LEU A 59 6.73 2.98 -2.79
CA LEU A 59 5.27 2.98 -2.92
C LEU A 59 4.80 4.27 -3.59
N PRO A 60 3.79 4.19 -4.48
CA PRO A 60 3.10 5.38 -4.94
C PRO A 60 2.47 6.14 -3.77
N GLU A 61 2.37 7.47 -3.89
CA GLU A 61 1.61 8.26 -2.92
C GLU A 61 0.14 7.82 -2.94
N LYS A 62 -0.45 7.67 -1.75
CA LYS A 62 -1.87 7.37 -1.62
C LYS A 62 -2.64 8.60 -2.07
N GLU A 63 -3.42 8.50 -3.14
CA GLU A 63 -4.25 9.61 -3.60
C GLU A 63 -5.20 10.04 -2.48
N ILE A 64 -4.89 11.17 -1.84
CA ILE A 64 -5.80 11.80 -0.89
C ILE A 64 -6.84 12.51 -1.76
N LEU A 65 -7.90 11.79 -2.12
CA LEU A 65 -9.10 12.41 -2.67
C LEU A 65 -9.73 13.24 -1.55
N VAL A 66 -9.34 14.51 -1.46
CA VAL A 66 -9.99 15.50 -0.61
C VAL A 66 -11.40 15.66 -1.17
N LEU A 67 -12.36 14.92 -0.63
CA LEU A 67 -13.78 15.14 -0.86
C LEU A 67 -14.15 16.46 -0.15
N THR A 68 -13.94 17.58 -0.83
CA THR A 68 -14.50 18.87 -0.44
C THR A 68 -16.02 18.79 -0.58
N SER A 69 -16.69 18.33 0.47
CA SER A 69 -18.15 18.45 0.61
C SER A 69 -18.49 19.92 0.83
N VAL A 70 -18.68 20.68 -0.25
CA VAL A 70 -19.26 22.03 -0.18
C VAL A 70 -20.74 21.89 0.20
N ARG A 71 -21.06 22.05 1.49
CA ARG A 71 -22.44 22.31 1.92
C ARG A 71 -22.71 23.80 1.70
N ASN A 72 -23.40 24.13 0.60
CA ASN A 72 -23.91 25.47 0.37
C ASN A 72 -25.18 25.66 1.21
N SER A 73 -25.05 26.15 2.45
CA SER A 73 -26.23 26.58 3.24
C SER A 73 -26.64 27.98 2.80
N ALA A 74 -27.41 28.07 1.72
CA ALA A 74 -28.22 29.25 1.45
C ALA A 74 -29.54 29.09 2.22
N THR A 75 -29.65 29.77 3.35
CA THR A 75 -30.91 30.03 4.04
C THR A 75 -31.68 31.10 3.29
N CYS A 76 -32.81 30.72 2.66
CA CYS A 76 -34.00 31.56 2.50
C CYS A 76 -35.08 30.77 1.75
N HIS A 77 -36.15 30.36 2.42
CA HIS A 77 -37.52 30.79 2.09
C HIS A 77 -38.50 30.20 3.11
N SER A 78 -39.27 31.09 3.70
CA SER A 78 -40.24 30.91 4.76
C SER A 78 -41.51 30.20 4.27
N GLU A 79 -42.19 29.60 5.25
CA GLU A 79 -43.65 29.47 5.37
C GLU A 79 -44.39 28.44 4.48
N ASP A 80 -44.93 27.44 5.21
CA ASP A 80 -46.32 27.02 5.18
C ASP A 80 -46.76 26.05 4.07
N SER A 81 -46.89 24.77 4.43
CA SER A 81 -47.89 23.86 3.86
C SER A 81 -47.96 22.60 4.72
N ASP A 82 -48.69 22.72 5.83
CA ASP A 82 -49.30 21.56 6.49
C ASP A 82 -50.27 20.89 5.51
N LEU A 83 -50.06 19.61 5.21
CA LEU A 83 -51.06 18.77 4.54
C LEU A 83 -51.40 17.61 5.47
N GLU A 84 -52.62 17.67 6.02
CA GLU A 84 -53.30 16.57 6.70
C GLU A 84 -53.43 15.37 5.75
N ILE A 85 -53.13 14.17 6.26
CA ILE A 85 -53.35 12.90 5.58
C ILE A 85 -54.63 12.27 6.15
N ASP A 86 -55.55 11.94 5.25
CA ASP A 86 -56.82 11.21 5.50
C ASP A 86 -56.54 9.75 5.93
#